data_AF-A0A7S0RFE0-F1
#
_entry.id   AF-A0A7S0RFE0-F1
#
_cell.length_a   1.000
_cell.length_b   1.000
_cell.length_c   1.000
_cell.angle_alpha   90.00
_cell.angle_beta   90.00
_cell.angle_gamma   90.00
#
_symmetry.space_group_name_H-M   'P 1'
#
loop_
_entity.id
_entity.type
_entity.pdbx_description
1 polymer ?
#
loop_
_entity_poly.entity_id
_entity_poly.type
_entity_poly.pdbx_seq_one_letter_code
_entity_poly.pdbx_strand_id
1 'polypeptide(L)'
;DTRPIVCGDFNFTENPDLDRMPRNASHASRDGSSTRAWQDVAETRALQDAHRFKHPARKEFTYYRPRSMVRSRLDRIYVGERLLGYVEQCCPMGVSAPSDHRPVLMHLRPAKPSTQGRGLRKLRLSSLNNEAGKAALCAELDQRVKDIQSASLSNVQFIQAWPDIKTILYEAAAKVAKKFARRKAAPPAACKAAEKEAQAAEQQLVREHQTQEDAVAAMDRAVRAHRGVAAAARAAAMPALKAAKYKWLAEGERPSPLISSLMDPPAGAGKIPCLRDVRGQGLITSGPQLAEHAVQFYANVSTQPVTFQASKQRVLEAVRAAVDKGKHCKRIPAELAEMAGASR
;
A
#
# COMPACT_ATOMS: atom_id res chain seq x y z
N ASP A 1 2.16 18.49 -31.26
CA ASP A 1 2.78 18.10 -29.97
C ASP A 1 3.03 16.60 -29.83
N THR A 2 3.72 16.00 -30.79
CA THR A 2 4.20 14.62 -30.65
C THR A 2 5.48 14.63 -29.82
N ARG A 3 5.58 13.71 -28.87
CA ARG A 3 6.82 13.47 -28.11
C ARG A 3 7.50 12.27 -28.75
N PRO A 4 8.37 12.47 -29.76
CA PRO A 4 8.90 11.37 -30.54
C PRO A 4 9.79 10.48 -29.66
N ILE A 5 9.64 9.17 -29.85
CA ILE A 5 10.58 8.16 -29.40
C ILE A 5 11.06 7.48 -30.68
N VAL A 6 12.37 7.46 -30.90
CA VAL A 6 12.98 6.73 -32.01
C VAL A 6 13.85 5.64 -31.42
N CYS A 7 13.55 4.39 -31.74
CA CYS A 7 14.30 3.23 -31.26
C CYS A 7 14.59 2.27 -32.41
N GLY A 8 15.76 1.64 -32.37
CA GLY A 8 16.13 0.63 -33.34
C GLY A 8 17.62 0.33 -33.33
N ASP A 9 18.02 -0.53 -34.25
CA ASP A 9 19.42 -0.76 -34.60
C ASP A 9 19.84 0.23 -35.67
N PHE A 10 20.77 1.11 -35.31
CA PHE A 10 21.25 2.16 -36.19
C PHE A 10 22.44 1.72 -37.05
N ASN A 11 23.06 0.57 -36.78
CA ASN A 11 24.23 0.05 -37.50
C ASN A 11 25.49 0.95 -37.52
N PHE A 12 25.50 2.07 -36.79
CA PHE A 12 26.68 2.92 -36.56
C PHE A 12 26.76 3.34 -35.08
N THR A 13 27.91 3.90 -34.68
CA THR A 13 28.14 4.45 -33.32
C THR A 13 28.47 5.93 -33.37
N GLU A 14 27.88 6.72 -32.47
CA GLU A 14 28.15 8.18 -32.38
C GLU A 14 29.45 8.49 -31.65
N ASN A 15 29.73 7.78 -30.55
CA ASN A 15 30.94 7.98 -29.77
C ASN A 15 31.77 6.70 -29.72
N PRO A 16 32.66 6.46 -30.70
CA PRO A 16 33.46 5.23 -30.77
C PRO A 16 34.31 4.94 -29.52
N ASP A 17 34.67 5.96 -28.73
CA ASP A 17 35.47 5.77 -27.50
C ASP A 17 34.67 5.09 -26.37
N LEU A 18 33.36 5.32 -26.35
CA LEU A 18 32.44 4.77 -25.34
C LEU A 18 31.56 3.64 -25.88
N ASP A 19 31.26 3.67 -27.18
CA ASP A 19 30.29 2.81 -27.85
C ASP A 19 30.92 1.64 -28.61
N ARG A 20 32.25 1.54 -28.65
CA ARG A 20 32.96 0.40 -29.27
C ARG A 20 34.08 -0.15 -28.39
N MET A 21 34.32 -1.45 -28.53
CA MET A 21 35.51 -2.11 -28.00
C MET A 21 35.90 -3.32 -28.88
N PRO A 22 37.18 -3.46 -29.29
CA PRO A 22 38.24 -2.45 -29.19
C PRO A 22 37.93 -1.20 -30.03
N ARG A 23 38.56 -0.06 -29.71
CA ARG A 23 38.46 1.15 -30.52
C ARG A 23 39.16 0.87 -31.86
N ASN A 24 38.39 0.64 -32.92
CA ASN A 24 38.94 0.45 -34.25
C ASN A 24 38.83 1.75 -35.06
N ALA A 25 39.96 2.38 -35.35
CA ALA A 25 40.05 3.65 -36.06
C ALA A 25 39.44 3.61 -37.47
N SER A 26 39.48 2.45 -38.16
CA SER A 26 38.92 2.31 -39.51
C SER A 26 37.39 2.26 -39.54
N HIS A 27 36.74 1.88 -38.44
CA HIS A 27 35.29 1.94 -38.32
C HIS A 27 34.80 3.31 -37.86
N ALA A 28 35.59 4.02 -37.03
CA ALA A 28 35.28 5.38 -36.64
C ALA A 28 35.20 6.33 -37.86
N SER A 29 36.01 6.12 -38.89
CA SER A 29 35.94 6.87 -40.14
C SER A 29 34.73 6.47 -41.01
N ARG A 30 34.34 5.19 -41.01
CA ARG A 30 33.17 4.68 -41.76
C ARG A 30 31.84 5.19 -41.23
N ASP A 31 31.71 5.27 -39.90
CA ASP A 31 30.47 5.73 -39.26
C ASP A 31 30.29 7.26 -39.37
N GLY A 32 31.34 8.01 -39.72
CA GLY A 32 31.36 9.47 -39.63
C GLY A 32 30.27 10.19 -40.45
N SER A 33 29.93 9.70 -41.64
CA SER A 33 28.85 10.29 -42.45
C SER A 33 27.47 10.02 -41.85
N SER A 34 27.20 8.79 -41.42
CA SER A 34 25.96 8.39 -40.76
C SER A 34 25.79 9.11 -39.43
N THR A 35 26.85 9.24 -38.64
CA THR A 35 26.87 10.01 -37.39
C THR A 35 26.50 11.47 -37.62
N ARG A 36 27.10 12.15 -38.60
CA ARG A 36 26.76 13.55 -38.91
C ARG A 36 25.33 13.71 -39.39
N ALA A 37 24.89 12.87 -40.33
CA ALA A 37 23.53 12.93 -40.85
C ALA A 37 22.49 12.70 -39.75
N TRP A 38 22.76 11.77 -38.83
CA TRP A 38 21.88 11.51 -37.70
C TRP A 38 21.91 12.62 -36.65
N GLN A 39 23.07 13.21 -36.37
CA GLN A 39 23.18 14.37 -35.47
C GLN A 39 22.32 15.54 -35.95
N ASP A 40 22.34 15.85 -37.25
CA ASP A 40 21.47 16.88 -37.85
C ASP A 40 19.97 16.59 -37.64
N VAL A 41 19.56 15.33 -37.84
CA VAL A 41 18.18 14.89 -37.56
C VAL A 41 17.86 15.01 -36.07
N ALA A 42 18.77 14.58 -35.20
CA ALA A 42 18.57 14.59 -33.76
C ALA A 42 18.45 16.03 -33.22
N GLU A 43 19.30 16.94 -33.69
CA GLU A 43 19.27 18.36 -33.35
C GLU A 43 17.98 19.02 -33.86
N THR A 44 17.64 18.84 -35.14
CA THR A 44 16.42 19.40 -35.76
C THR A 44 15.14 18.95 -35.06
N ARG A 45 15.15 17.74 -34.48
CA ARG A 45 13.98 17.15 -33.80
C ARG A 45 14.07 17.20 -32.28
N ALA A 46 15.09 17.85 -31.71
CA ALA A 46 15.36 17.91 -30.27
C ALA A 46 15.33 16.51 -29.60
N LEU A 47 15.95 15.53 -30.26
CA LEU A 47 16.08 14.16 -29.81
C LEU A 47 17.38 13.97 -29.04
N GLN A 48 17.31 13.25 -27.92
CA GLN A 48 18.48 12.91 -27.11
C GLN A 48 18.53 11.41 -26.83
N ASP A 49 19.74 10.85 -26.86
CA ASP A 49 20.00 9.45 -26.53
C ASP A 49 19.73 9.19 -25.03
N ALA A 50 18.67 8.44 -24.74
CA ALA A 50 18.21 8.17 -23.38
C ALA A 50 19.25 7.41 -22.53
N HIS A 51 20.06 6.54 -23.14
CA HIS A 51 21.11 5.81 -22.44
C HIS A 51 22.24 6.76 -22.06
N ARG A 52 22.76 7.53 -23.02
CA ARG A 52 23.88 8.44 -22.78
C ARG A 52 23.50 9.59 -21.84
N PHE A 53 22.25 10.05 -21.88
CA PHE A 53 21.75 11.02 -20.90
C PHE A 53 21.81 10.49 -19.46
N LYS A 54 21.46 9.22 -19.23
CA LYS A 54 21.53 8.59 -17.89
C LYS A 54 22.91 8.08 -17.50
N HIS A 55 23.72 7.72 -18.48
CA HIS A 55 25.00 7.06 -18.29
C HIS A 55 26.09 7.68 -19.20
N PRO A 56 26.48 8.95 -18.98
CA PRO A 56 27.33 9.69 -19.92
C PRO A 56 28.67 9.01 -20.22
N ALA A 57 29.31 8.40 -19.21
CA ALA A 57 30.64 7.81 -19.33
C ALA A 57 30.65 6.26 -19.34
N ARG A 58 29.49 5.60 -19.19
CA ARG A 58 29.44 4.16 -18.96
C ARG A 58 29.63 3.40 -20.27
N LYS A 59 30.58 2.47 -20.34
CA LYS A 59 30.76 1.59 -21.51
C LYS A 59 29.82 0.39 -21.42
N GLU A 60 28.76 0.43 -22.21
CA GLU A 60 27.80 -0.67 -22.35
C GLU A 60 27.51 -0.87 -23.84
N PHE A 61 27.35 -2.13 -24.23
CA PHE A 61 27.24 -2.54 -25.63
C PHE A 61 25.98 -3.37 -25.82
N THR A 62 25.42 -3.30 -27.02
CA THR A 62 24.22 -4.03 -27.41
C THR A 62 24.57 -5.15 -28.37
N TYR A 63 25.48 -4.91 -29.32
CA TYR A 63 26.01 -5.91 -30.24
C TYR A 63 27.29 -6.58 -29.72
N TYR A 64 27.36 -7.91 -29.85
CA TYR A 64 28.51 -8.74 -29.48
C TYR A 64 28.82 -9.71 -30.60
N ARG A 65 29.96 -9.55 -31.25
CA ARG A 65 30.39 -10.52 -32.27
C ARG A 65 30.71 -11.87 -31.61
N PRO A 66 30.08 -12.99 -32.05
CA PRO A 66 30.38 -14.31 -31.50
C PRO A 66 31.87 -14.64 -31.58
N ARG A 67 32.43 -15.21 -30.50
CA ARG A 67 33.84 -15.65 -30.41
C ARG A 67 34.86 -14.52 -30.68
N SER A 68 34.50 -13.26 -30.45
CA SER A 68 35.39 -12.11 -30.59
C SER A 68 35.26 -11.17 -29.39
N MET A 69 36.27 -10.33 -29.18
CA MET A 69 36.20 -9.20 -28.23
C MET A 69 35.48 -7.97 -28.79
N VAL A 70 35.06 -8.03 -30.05
CA VAL A 70 34.36 -6.93 -30.75
C VAL A 70 32.94 -6.78 -30.22
N ARG A 71 32.64 -5.58 -29.73
CA ARG A 71 31.34 -5.17 -29.20
C ARG A 71 31.07 -3.71 -29.52
N SER A 72 29.80 -3.41 -29.79
CA SER A 72 29.35 -2.08 -30.20
C SER A 72 27.98 -1.75 -29.59
N ARG A 73 27.69 -0.47 -29.35
CA ARG A 73 26.35 -0.01 -28.96
C ARG A 73 25.61 0.50 -30.21
N LEU A 74 24.93 -0.41 -30.91
CA LEU A 74 24.25 -0.12 -32.17
C LEU A 74 22.76 0.18 -31.96
N ASP A 75 22.16 -0.48 -30.97
CA ASP A 75 20.76 -0.31 -30.59
C ASP A 75 20.63 0.86 -29.63
N ARG A 76 19.83 1.86 -30.01
CA ARG A 76 19.69 3.11 -29.26
C ARG A 76 18.23 3.51 -29.17
N ILE A 77 17.91 4.27 -28.12
CA ILE A 77 16.59 4.86 -27.92
C ILE A 77 16.77 6.37 -27.74
N TYR A 78 16.31 7.14 -28.70
CA TYR A 78 16.24 8.58 -28.66
C TYR A 78 14.86 9.01 -28.20
N VAL A 79 14.83 10.00 -27.33
CA VAL A 79 13.58 10.60 -26.83
C VAL A 79 13.62 12.10 -27.06
N GLY A 80 12.48 12.69 -27.41
CA GLY A 80 12.36 14.14 -27.44
C GLY A 80 12.67 14.76 -26.07
N GLU A 81 13.24 15.96 -26.05
CA GLU A 81 13.71 16.63 -24.83
C GLU A 81 12.69 16.63 -23.67
N ARG A 82 11.41 16.88 -23.98
CA ARG A 82 10.32 16.88 -22.99
C ARG A 82 10.07 15.52 -22.32
N LEU A 83 10.51 14.41 -22.91
CA LEU A 83 10.41 13.06 -22.34
C LEU A 83 11.60 12.68 -21.46
N LEU A 84 12.73 13.37 -21.54
CA LEU A 84 13.93 13.02 -20.78
C LEU A 84 13.71 13.04 -19.27
N GLY A 85 12.94 14.02 -18.79
CA GLY A 85 12.54 14.11 -17.39
C GLY A 85 11.74 12.90 -16.92
N TYR A 86 11.11 12.15 -17.83
CA TYR A 86 10.35 10.93 -17.53
C TYR A 86 11.17 9.66 -17.72
N VAL A 87 12.32 9.69 -18.39
CA VAL A 87 13.22 8.54 -18.46
C VAL A 87 13.70 8.23 -17.05
N GLU A 88 13.33 7.06 -16.54
CA GLU A 88 13.82 6.55 -15.26
C GLU A 88 15.14 5.83 -15.46
N GLN A 89 15.21 5.02 -16.51
CA GLN A 89 16.32 4.13 -16.81
C GLN A 89 16.34 3.82 -18.31
N CYS A 90 17.52 3.63 -18.88
CA CYS A 90 17.70 3.10 -20.22
C CYS A 90 19.02 2.32 -20.25
N CYS A 91 18.99 0.99 -20.43
CA CYS A 91 20.21 0.17 -20.51
C CYS A 91 20.02 -1.15 -21.28
N PRO A 92 21.10 -1.74 -21.83
CA PRO A 92 21.05 -3.08 -22.40
C PRO A 92 20.74 -4.14 -21.32
N MET A 93 19.80 -5.04 -21.59
CA MET A 93 19.31 -6.05 -20.65
C MET A 93 19.53 -7.48 -21.19
N GLY A 94 19.51 -8.46 -20.29
CA GLY A 94 19.49 -9.89 -20.64
C GLY A 94 20.78 -10.44 -21.25
N VAL A 95 20.70 -11.68 -21.74
CA VAL A 95 21.76 -12.37 -22.49
C VAL A 95 21.45 -12.35 -23.99
N SER A 96 22.49 -12.33 -24.82
CA SER A 96 22.45 -12.30 -26.28
C SER A 96 22.07 -13.66 -26.90
N ALA A 97 20.99 -14.31 -26.45
CA ALA A 97 20.57 -15.59 -27.01
C ALA A 97 19.08 -15.54 -27.36
N PRO A 98 18.68 -15.77 -28.63
CA PRO A 98 19.47 -16.33 -29.75
C PRO A 98 20.21 -15.31 -30.65
N SER A 99 20.17 -14.00 -30.37
CA SER A 99 20.77 -12.96 -31.22
C SER A 99 22.07 -12.40 -30.64
N ASP A 100 23.02 -12.02 -31.49
CA ASP A 100 24.22 -11.25 -31.12
C ASP A 100 23.91 -9.84 -30.57
N HIS A 101 22.66 -9.40 -30.62
CA HIS A 101 22.17 -8.18 -29.97
C HIS A 101 21.54 -8.45 -28.60
N ARG A 102 21.81 -7.56 -27.65
CA ARG A 102 21.13 -7.44 -26.36
C ARG A 102 20.01 -6.40 -26.49
N PRO A 103 18.78 -6.70 -26.06
CA PRO A 103 17.70 -5.74 -26.08
C PRO A 103 18.02 -4.53 -25.19
N VAL A 104 17.66 -3.34 -25.66
CA VAL A 104 17.72 -2.12 -24.84
C VAL A 104 16.36 -1.92 -24.18
N LEU A 105 16.36 -1.83 -22.85
CA LEU A 105 15.15 -1.58 -22.08
C LEU A 105 15.16 -0.13 -21.57
N MET A 106 14.11 0.61 -21.88
CA MET A 106 13.85 1.95 -21.33
C MET A 106 12.62 1.93 -20.44
N HIS A 107 12.76 2.45 -19.23
CA HIS A 107 11.65 2.68 -18.30
C HIS A 107 11.26 4.15 -18.32
N LEU A 108 9.97 4.40 -18.56
CA LEU A 108 9.37 5.73 -18.48
C LEU A 108 8.52 5.85 -17.22
N ARG A 109 8.72 6.94 -16.47
CA ARG A 109 7.80 7.35 -15.42
C ARG A 109 6.51 7.85 -16.05
N PRO A 110 5.36 7.50 -15.48
CA PRO A 110 4.10 8.02 -15.97
C PRO A 110 4.03 9.53 -15.72
N ALA A 111 3.50 10.28 -16.69
CA ALA A 111 3.45 11.74 -16.61
C ALA A 111 2.57 12.26 -15.47
N LYS A 112 1.62 11.44 -15.04
CA LYS A 112 0.83 11.59 -13.83
C LYS A 112 0.90 10.25 -13.10
N PRO A 113 0.91 10.21 -11.75
CA PRO A 113 0.76 8.95 -11.04
C PRO A 113 -0.46 8.22 -11.60
N SER A 114 -0.37 6.91 -11.80
CA SER A 114 -1.54 6.12 -12.18
C SER A 114 -2.65 6.50 -11.21
N THR A 115 -3.80 6.95 -11.72
CA THR A 115 -4.98 7.09 -10.85
C THR A 115 -5.13 5.75 -10.19
N GLN A 116 -4.94 5.69 -8.86
CA GLN A 116 -5.27 4.48 -8.12
C GLN A 116 -6.67 4.12 -8.59
N GLY A 117 -6.82 2.93 -9.21
CA GLY A 117 -8.13 2.46 -9.62
C GLY A 117 -9.06 2.48 -8.39
N ARG A 118 -10.35 2.19 -8.57
CA ARG A 118 -11.32 2.12 -7.45
C ARG A 118 -10.96 1.17 -6.29
N GLY A 119 -9.78 0.54 -6.33
CA GLY A 119 -9.30 -0.46 -5.40
C GLY A 119 -10.02 -1.77 -5.67
N LEU A 120 -9.54 -2.84 -5.03
CA LEU A 120 -10.32 -4.05 -4.93
C LEU A 120 -11.55 -3.76 -4.06
N ARG A 121 -12.71 -4.29 -4.47
CA ARG A 121 -13.94 -4.18 -3.69
C ARG A 121 -13.72 -4.84 -2.32
N LYS A 122 -13.70 -4.04 -1.25
CA LYS A 122 -13.51 -4.55 0.12
C LYS A 122 -14.73 -5.37 0.54
N LEU A 123 -14.52 -6.67 0.76
CA LEU A 123 -15.53 -7.55 1.32
C LEU A 123 -15.73 -7.25 2.82
N ARG A 124 -16.97 -6.99 3.23
CA ARG A 124 -17.29 -6.71 4.64
C ARG A 124 -17.52 -8.02 5.39
N LEU A 125 -16.49 -8.51 6.06
CA LEU A 125 -16.51 -9.83 6.73
C LEU A 125 -16.95 -9.80 8.19
N SER A 126 -17.23 -8.64 8.77
CA SER A 126 -17.55 -8.50 10.20
C SER A 126 -18.75 -9.31 10.67
N SER A 127 -19.69 -9.65 9.77
CA SER A 127 -20.82 -10.52 10.09
C SER A 127 -20.40 -11.97 10.30
N LEU A 128 -19.28 -12.43 9.73
CA LEU A 128 -18.80 -13.81 9.86
C LEU A 128 -18.11 -14.10 11.19
N ASN A 129 -17.92 -13.09 12.03
CA ASN A 129 -17.34 -13.25 13.37
C ASN A 129 -18.29 -13.98 14.34
N ASN A 130 -19.53 -14.26 13.94
CA ASN A 130 -20.49 -15.05 14.73
C ASN A 130 -21.17 -16.12 13.86
N GLU A 131 -21.60 -17.20 14.50
CA GLU A 131 -22.25 -18.33 13.83
C GLU A 131 -23.53 -17.92 13.10
N ALA A 132 -24.30 -16.98 13.66
CA ALA A 132 -25.51 -16.48 13.01
C ALA A 132 -25.25 -15.81 11.65
N GLY A 133 -24.13 -15.11 11.50
CA GLY A 133 -23.76 -14.46 10.26
C GLY A 133 -23.12 -15.41 9.26
N LYS A 134 -22.42 -16.45 9.72
CA LYS A 134 -21.98 -17.57 8.87
C LYS A 134 -23.19 -18.31 8.30
N ALA A 135 -24.13 -18.72 9.16
CA ALA A 135 -25.36 -19.39 8.74
C ALA A 135 -26.20 -18.54 7.77
N ALA A 136 -26.29 -17.23 8.01
CA ALA A 136 -26.98 -16.31 7.10
C ALA A 136 -26.29 -16.20 5.73
N LEU A 137 -24.95 -16.27 5.67
CA LEU A 137 -24.23 -16.30 4.39
C LEU A 137 -24.44 -17.62 3.66
N CYS A 138 -24.36 -18.77 4.36
CA CYS A 138 -24.66 -20.07 3.78
C CYS A 138 -26.07 -20.07 3.18
N ALA A 139 -27.09 -19.63 3.92
CA ALA A 139 -28.46 -19.57 3.43
C ALA A 139 -28.64 -18.68 2.18
N GLU A 140 -27.90 -17.58 2.07
CA GLU A 140 -27.94 -16.72 0.86
C GLU A 140 -27.23 -17.36 -0.34
N LEU A 141 -26.25 -18.23 -0.09
CA LEU A 141 -25.49 -18.92 -1.13
C LEU A 141 -26.10 -20.26 -1.51
N ASP A 142 -26.83 -20.93 -0.61
CA ASP A 142 -27.32 -22.31 -0.79
C ASP A 142 -28.12 -22.47 -2.09
N GLN A 143 -28.99 -21.51 -2.42
CA GLN A 143 -29.75 -21.57 -3.67
C GLN A 143 -28.83 -21.43 -4.90
N ARG A 144 -27.90 -20.47 -4.86
CA ARG A 144 -27.00 -20.17 -5.99
C ARG A 144 -25.95 -21.28 -6.20
N VAL A 145 -25.52 -21.94 -5.13
CA VAL A 145 -24.60 -23.08 -5.17
C VAL A 145 -25.29 -24.30 -5.79
N LYS A 146 -26.57 -24.55 -5.44
CA LYS A 146 -27.36 -25.62 -6.05
C LYS A 146 -27.52 -25.42 -7.56
N ASP A 147 -27.78 -24.19 -8.00
CA ASP A 147 -27.91 -23.87 -9.43
C ASP A 147 -26.61 -24.16 -10.19
N ILE A 148 -25.45 -23.76 -9.64
CA ILE A 148 -24.13 -24.05 -10.23
C ILE A 148 -23.82 -25.55 -10.26
N GLN A 149 -24.14 -26.27 -9.19
CA GLN A 149 -23.92 -27.72 -9.10
C GLN A 149 -24.80 -28.50 -10.10
N SER A 150 -26.03 -28.02 -10.34
CA SER A 150 -26.96 -28.64 -11.29
C SER A 150 -26.58 -28.47 -12.75
N ALA A 151 -25.73 -27.49 -13.06
CA ALA A 151 -25.37 -27.12 -14.43
C ALA A 151 -24.31 -28.04 -15.08
N SER A 152 -23.76 -29.04 -14.35
CA SER A 152 -22.75 -30.00 -14.85
C SER A 152 -21.66 -29.35 -15.72
N LEU A 153 -21.09 -28.25 -15.24
CA LEU A 153 -20.11 -27.46 -15.99
C LEU A 153 -18.80 -28.24 -16.19
N SER A 154 -18.26 -28.23 -17.40
CA SER A 154 -16.88 -28.67 -17.63
C SER A 154 -15.87 -27.75 -16.94
N ASN A 155 -14.62 -28.22 -16.75
CA ASN A 155 -13.56 -27.43 -16.11
C ASN A 155 -13.34 -26.05 -16.77
N VAL A 156 -13.40 -25.98 -18.10
CA VAL A 156 -13.22 -24.73 -18.84
C VAL A 156 -14.39 -23.77 -18.58
N GLN A 157 -15.62 -24.28 -18.61
CA GLN A 157 -16.82 -23.48 -18.32
C GLN A 157 -16.84 -23.00 -16.86
N PHE A 158 -16.36 -23.81 -15.92
CA PHE A 158 -16.21 -23.42 -14.53
C PHE A 158 -15.21 -22.27 -14.35
N ILE A 159 -14.05 -22.34 -15.01
CA ILE A 159 -13.04 -21.26 -14.98
C ILE A 159 -13.61 -19.97 -15.58
N GLN A 160 -14.35 -20.07 -16.69
CA GLN A 160 -15.01 -18.93 -17.33
C GLN A 160 -16.09 -18.30 -16.45
N ALA A 161 -16.82 -19.10 -15.67
CA ALA A 161 -17.84 -18.63 -14.73
C ALA A 161 -17.26 -18.07 -13.42
N TRP A 162 -15.96 -18.24 -13.16
CA TRP A 162 -15.32 -17.83 -11.89
C TRP A 162 -15.47 -16.34 -11.53
N PRO A 163 -15.41 -15.37 -12.48
CA PRO A 163 -15.69 -13.96 -12.18
C PRO A 163 -17.11 -13.72 -11.66
N ASP A 164 -18.09 -14.45 -12.19
CA ASP A 164 -19.50 -14.34 -11.79
C ASP A 164 -19.71 -14.94 -10.40
N ILE A 165 -19.10 -16.10 -10.13
CA ILE A 165 -19.09 -16.73 -8.80
C ILE A 165 -18.52 -15.77 -7.74
N LYS A 166 -17.42 -15.08 -8.04
CA LYS A 166 -16.86 -14.06 -7.14
C LYS A 166 -17.82 -12.89 -6.90
N THR A 167 -18.55 -12.48 -7.94
CA THR A 167 -19.54 -11.40 -7.84
C THR A 167 -20.72 -11.83 -6.98
N ILE A 168 -21.22 -13.04 -7.16
CA ILE A 168 -22.26 -13.65 -6.33
C ILE A 168 -21.85 -13.67 -4.86
N LEU A 169 -20.63 -14.15 -4.55
CA LEU A 169 -20.12 -14.21 -3.19
C LEU A 169 -20.04 -12.81 -2.55
N TYR A 170 -19.55 -11.84 -3.31
CA TYR A 170 -19.47 -10.45 -2.86
C TYR A 170 -20.85 -9.88 -2.51
N GLU A 171 -21.84 -10.07 -3.39
CA GLU A 171 -23.21 -9.59 -3.19
C GLU A 171 -23.86 -10.22 -1.96
N ALA A 172 -23.74 -11.55 -1.82
CA ALA A 172 -24.29 -12.28 -0.69
C ALA A 172 -23.69 -11.78 0.64
N ALA A 173 -22.36 -11.67 0.70
CA ALA A 173 -21.67 -11.14 1.88
C ALA A 173 -22.06 -9.69 2.18
N ALA A 174 -22.18 -8.83 1.16
CA ALA A 174 -22.61 -7.44 1.32
C ALA A 174 -24.05 -7.34 1.86
N LYS A 175 -24.96 -8.19 1.37
CA LYS A 175 -26.35 -8.26 1.82
C LYS A 175 -26.44 -8.69 3.29
N VAL A 176 -25.71 -9.74 3.67
CA VAL A 176 -25.62 -10.19 5.08
C VAL A 176 -25.02 -9.09 5.95
N ALA A 177 -23.91 -8.48 5.55
CA ALA A 177 -23.28 -7.40 6.30
C ALA A 177 -24.24 -6.21 6.52
N LYS A 178 -25.03 -5.85 5.51
CA LYS A 178 -26.06 -4.79 5.60
C LYS A 178 -27.18 -5.18 6.57
N LYS A 179 -27.66 -6.43 6.56
CA LYS A 179 -28.68 -6.94 7.49
C LYS A 179 -28.19 -6.87 8.94
N PHE A 180 -26.96 -7.31 9.20
CA PHE A 180 -26.37 -7.28 10.54
C PHE A 180 -26.07 -5.84 11.01
N ALA A 181 -25.62 -4.97 10.11
CA ALA A 181 -25.44 -3.55 10.43
C ALA A 181 -26.77 -2.89 10.80
N ARG A 182 -27.85 -3.16 10.05
CA ARG A 182 -29.21 -2.70 10.37
C ARG A 182 -29.71 -3.24 11.71
N ARG A 183 -29.45 -4.52 12.02
CA ARG A 183 -29.82 -5.11 13.31
C ARG A 183 -29.07 -4.47 14.48
N LYS A 184 -27.79 -4.13 14.30
CA LYS A 184 -27.00 -3.37 15.29
C LYS A 184 -27.48 -1.92 15.45
N ALA A 185 -27.97 -1.31 14.38
CA ALA A 185 -28.50 0.05 14.39
C ALA A 185 -29.98 0.15 14.81
N ALA A 186 -30.70 -0.97 14.84
CA ALA A 186 -32.08 -0.99 15.29
C ALA A 186 -32.15 -0.58 16.78
N PRO A 187 -33.13 0.25 17.19
CA PRO A 187 -33.31 0.61 18.59
C PRO A 187 -33.40 -0.67 19.42
N PRO A 188 -32.61 -0.79 20.50
CA PRO A 188 -32.71 -1.91 21.42
C PRO A 188 -34.16 -2.11 21.86
N ALA A 189 -34.57 -3.35 22.11
CA ALA A 189 -35.91 -3.66 22.60
C ALA A 189 -36.30 -2.80 23.82
N ALA A 190 -35.32 -2.42 24.64
CA ALA A 190 -35.47 -1.50 25.77
C ALA A 190 -35.95 -0.09 25.38
N CYS A 191 -35.50 0.48 24.25
CA CYS A 191 -36.01 1.78 23.76
C CYS A 191 -37.47 1.68 23.37
N LYS A 192 -37.85 0.63 22.63
CA LYS A 192 -39.24 0.41 22.21
C LYS A 192 -40.17 0.13 23.39
N ALA A 193 -39.68 -0.56 24.42
CA ALA A 193 -40.43 -0.81 25.65
C ALA A 193 -40.66 0.50 26.43
N ALA A 194 -39.61 1.32 26.59
CA ALA A 194 -39.71 2.62 27.26
C ALA A 194 -40.63 3.59 26.52
N GLU A 195 -40.62 3.60 25.18
CA GLU A 195 -41.52 4.42 24.37
C GLU A 195 -43.00 4.02 24.56
N LYS A 196 -43.29 2.71 24.61
CA LYS A 196 -44.65 2.22 24.90
C LYS A 196 -45.11 2.59 26.31
N GLU A 197 -44.22 2.51 27.28
CA GLU A 197 -44.50 2.89 28.68
C GLU A 197 -44.78 4.40 28.80
N ALA A 198 -44.03 5.24 28.10
CA ALA A 198 -44.29 6.68 28.05
C ALA A 198 -45.64 7.02 27.39
N GLN A 199 -45.97 6.37 26.27
CA GLN A 199 -47.29 6.54 25.62
C GLN A 199 -48.45 6.13 26.53
N ALA A 200 -48.30 5.03 27.29
CA ALA A 200 -49.31 4.61 28.26
C ALA A 200 -49.46 5.62 29.42
N ALA A 201 -48.35 6.18 29.90
CA ALA A 201 -48.35 7.17 30.97
C ALA A 201 -48.94 8.53 30.53
N GLU A 202 -48.68 8.97 29.29
CA GLU A 202 -49.33 10.16 28.70
C GLU A 202 -50.84 9.98 28.55
N GLN A 203 -51.29 8.81 28.10
CA GLN A 203 -52.73 8.50 28.01
C GLN A 203 -53.41 8.52 29.38
N GLN A 204 -52.69 8.14 30.44
CA GLN A 204 -53.21 8.21 31.81
C GLN A 204 -53.26 9.65 32.33
N LEU A 205 -52.35 10.52 31.89
CA LEU A 205 -52.33 11.94 32.27
C LEU A 205 -53.56 12.69 31.76
N VAL A 206 -54.00 12.40 30.54
CA VAL A 206 -55.13 13.09 29.85
C VAL A 206 -56.50 12.64 30.35
N ARG A 207 -56.58 11.56 31.14
CA ARG A 207 -57.86 11.10 31.73
C ARG A 207 -58.33 12.06 32.83
N GLU A 208 -59.64 12.08 33.05
CA GLU A 208 -60.23 12.78 34.19
C GLU A 208 -59.75 12.15 35.51
N HIS A 209 -59.20 12.99 36.40
CA HIS A 209 -58.72 12.59 37.71
C HIS A 209 -59.73 13.01 38.77
N GLN A 210 -60.06 12.10 39.69
CA GLN A 210 -61.06 12.34 40.74
C GLN A 210 -60.52 13.21 41.87
N THR A 211 -59.20 13.16 42.10
CA THR A 211 -58.52 13.94 43.15
C THR A 211 -57.30 14.67 42.59
N GLN A 212 -56.89 15.73 43.28
CA GLN A 212 -55.67 16.46 42.94
C GLN A 212 -54.42 15.58 43.14
N GLU A 213 -54.44 14.64 44.09
CA GLU A 213 -53.38 13.68 44.32
C GLU A 213 -53.22 12.70 43.14
N ASP A 214 -54.32 12.24 42.55
CA ASP A 214 -54.32 11.37 41.37
C ASP A 214 -53.72 12.07 40.14
N ALA A 215 -54.06 13.34 39.94
CA ALA A 215 -53.51 14.16 38.86
C ALA A 215 -51.99 14.36 39.03
N VAL A 216 -51.52 14.65 40.26
CA VAL A 216 -50.08 14.78 40.57
C VAL A 216 -49.36 13.44 40.37
N ALA A 217 -49.94 12.33 40.82
CA ALA A 217 -49.37 10.99 40.64
C ALA A 217 -49.30 10.58 39.16
N ALA A 218 -50.29 10.94 38.35
CA ALA A 218 -50.29 10.72 36.90
C ALA A 218 -49.20 11.57 36.20
N MET A 219 -49.03 12.83 36.61
CA MET A 219 -47.94 13.69 36.14
C MET A 219 -46.57 13.11 36.48
N ASP A 220 -46.36 12.65 37.71
CA ASP A 220 -45.10 12.03 38.14
C ASP A 220 -44.80 10.72 37.40
N ARG A 221 -45.83 9.94 37.06
CA ARG A 221 -45.68 8.74 36.23
C ARG A 221 -45.27 9.10 34.80
N ALA A 222 -45.91 10.09 34.18
CA ALA A 222 -45.54 10.57 32.85
C ALA A 222 -44.10 11.11 32.83
N VAL A 223 -43.72 11.95 33.79
CA VAL A 223 -42.35 12.48 33.92
C VAL A 223 -41.32 11.36 34.09
N ARG A 224 -41.62 10.34 34.92
CA ARG A 224 -40.74 9.17 35.09
C ARG A 224 -40.62 8.34 33.81
N ALA A 225 -41.72 8.09 33.11
CA ALA A 225 -41.71 7.32 31.87
C ALA A 225 -40.93 8.05 30.75
N HIS A 226 -41.07 9.37 30.61
CA HIS A 226 -40.25 10.18 29.69
C HIS A 226 -38.77 10.18 30.07
N ARG A 227 -38.43 10.21 31.37
CA ARG A 227 -37.06 10.02 31.83
C ARG A 227 -36.53 8.63 31.49
N GLY A 228 -37.39 7.61 31.55
CA GLY A 228 -37.12 6.23 31.11
C GLY A 228 -36.80 6.13 29.62
N VAL A 229 -37.57 6.81 28.76
CA VAL A 229 -37.28 6.92 27.32
C VAL A 229 -35.92 7.58 27.09
N ALA A 230 -35.66 8.71 27.75
CA ALA A 230 -34.38 9.41 27.63
C ALA A 230 -33.20 8.55 28.14
N ALA A 231 -33.39 7.78 29.21
CA ALA A 231 -32.38 6.87 29.75
C ALA A 231 -32.13 5.68 28.81
N ALA A 232 -33.18 5.04 28.29
CA ALA A 232 -33.07 3.95 27.33
C ALA A 232 -32.43 4.43 26.03
N ALA A 233 -32.80 5.60 25.52
CA ALA A 233 -32.18 6.23 24.36
C ALA A 233 -30.70 6.56 24.62
N ARG A 234 -30.33 7.06 25.81
CA ARG A 234 -28.92 7.30 26.19
C ARG A 234 -28.10 6.02 26.31
N ALA A 235 -28.69 4.95 26.83
CA ALA A 235 -28.05 3.64 26.95
C ALA A 235 -27.89 2.95 25.58
N ALA A 236 -28.88 3.07 24.70
CA ALA A 236 -28.83 2.61 23.32
C ALA A 236 -27.89 3.43 22.44
N ALA A 237 -27.89 4.75 22.66
CA ALA A 237 -27.03 5.71 22.01
C ALA A 237 -25.75 5.99 22.82
N MET A 238 -25.26 5.03 23.63
CA MET A 238 -23.88 5.02 24.12
C MET A 238 -23.05 4.32 23.03
N PRO A 239 -22.55 5.07 22.04
CA PRO A 239 -21.97 4.52 20.84
C PRO A 239 -20.48 4.31 21.11
N ALA A 240 -19.81 3.47 20.32
CA ALA A 240 -18.37 3.20 20.42
C ALA A 240 -17.49 4.45 20.60
N LEU A 241 -17.96 5.61 20.14
CA LEU A 241 -17.35 6.92 20.24
C LEU A 241 -17.25 7.46 21.68
N LYS A 242 -18.26 7.26 22.54
CA LYS A 242 -18.18 7.64 23.97
C LYS A 242 -17.30 6.68 24.74
N ALA A 243 -17.37 5.38 24.46
CA ALA A 243 -16.46 4.38 25.03
C ALA A 243 -15.00 4.67 24.65
N ALA A 244 -14.73 5.08 23.41
CA ALA A 244 -13.42 5.52 22.96
C ALA A 244 -12.96 6.81 23.67
N LYS A 245 -13.86 7.77 23.87
CA LYS A 245 -13.56 9.00 24.64
C LYS A 245 -13.21 8.71 26.10
N TYR A 246 -13.95 7.81 26.76
CA TYR A 246 -13.66 7.38 28.13
C TYR A 246 -12.36 6.56 28.22
N LYS A 247 -12.09 5.71 27.22
CA LYS A 247 -10.82 4.95 27.13
C LYS A 247 -9.61 5.88 26.94
N TRP A 248 -9.74 6.91 26.10
CA TRP A 248 -8.70 7.94 25.91
C TRP A 248 -8.42 8.72 27.20
N LEU A 249 -9.47 9.11 27.93
CA LEU A 249 -9.34 9.78 29.23
C LEU A 249 -8.69 8.87 30.30
N ALA A 250 -8.88 7.55 30.23
CA ALA A 250 -8.38 6.60 31.22
C ALA A 250 -6.95 6.09 30.94
N GLU A 251 -6.54 5.95 29.68
CA GLU A 251 -5.24 5.36 29.29
C GLU A 251 -4.15 6.39 28.96
N GLY A 252 -4.48 7.70 28.94
CA GLY A 252 -3.56 8.78 28.56
C GLY A 252 -3.35 8.91 27.05
N GLU A 253 -2.36 9.71 26.63
CA GLU A 253 -2.04 9.92 25.21
C GLU A 253 -1.52 8.65 24.54
N ARG A 254 -2.45 7.94 23.90
CA ARG A 254 -2.15 6.99 22.83
C ARG A 254 -2.71 7.52 21.51
N PRO A 255 -2.10 7.18 20.36
CA PRO A 255 -2.38 7.83 19.09
C PRO A 255 -3.88 7.85 18.79
N SER A 256 -4.46 9.05 18.71
CA SER A 256 -5.86 9.20 18.35
C SER A 256 -6.00 9.17 16.82
N PRO A 257 -7.10 8.60 16.27
CA PRO A 257 -7.33 8.60 14.83
C PRO A 257 -7.29 10.00 14.18
N LEU A 258 -7.60 11.04 14.96
CA LEU A 258 -7.51 12.44 14.55
C LEU A 258 -6.05 12.88 14.38
N ILE A 259 -5.18 12.60 15.35
CA ILE A 259 -3.76 12.94 15.25
C ILE A 259 -3.10 12.11 14.14
N SER A 260 -3.47 10.84 13.99
CA SER A 260 -3.03 10.01 12.86
C SER A 260 -3.47 10.60 11.52
N SER A 261 -4.69 11.13 11.41
CA SER A 261 -5.16 11.83 10.20
C SER A 261 -4.47 13.16 9.95
N LEU A 262 -3.96 13.85 10.99
CA LEU A 262 -3.22 15.10 10.87
C LEU A 262 -1.73 14.86 10.58
N MET A 263 -1.21 13.71 11.01
CA MET A 263 0.13 13.22 10.72
C MET A 263 0.19 12.43 9.39
N ASP A 264 -0.97 12.17 8.77
CA ASP A 264 -1.04 11.50 7.48
C ASP A 264 -0.32 12.37 6.45
N PRO A 265 0.71 11.83 5.77
CA PRO A 265 1.42 12.59 4.76
C PRO A 265 0.45 13.07 3.66
N PRO A 266 0.66 14.26 3.06
CA PRO A 266 -0.16 14.74 1.95
C PRO A 266 -0.21 13.70 0.83
N ALA A 267 -1.28 13.68 0.01
CA ALA A 267 -1.53 12.60 -0.96
C ALA A 267 -0.36 12.32 -1.95
N GLY A 268 0.59 13.26 -2.12
CA GLY A 268 1.81 13.10 -2.90
C GLY A 268 3.02 12.47 -2.18
N ALA A 269 2.96 12.29 -0.86
CA ALA A 269 4.00 11.65 -0.04
C ALA A 269 3.88 10.11 -0.02
N GLY A 270 2.80 9.55 -0.57
CA GLY A 270 2.66 8.13 -0.91
C GLY A 270 3.48 7.69 -2.14
N LYS A 271 4.45 8.49 -2.60
CA LYS A 271 5.43 8.08 -3.61
C LYS A 271 6.43 7.15 -2.95
N ILE A 272 6.03 5.89 -2.78
CA ILE A 272 6.99 4.84 -2.47
C ILE A 272 7.93 4.77 -3.69
N PRO A 273 9.23 5.04 -3.53
CA PRO A 273 10.16 4.94 -4.64
C PRO A 273 10.09 3.51 -5.19
N CYS A 274 10.07 3.39 -6.52
CA CYS A 274 10.05 2.11 -7.20
C CYS A 274 11.22 1.26 -6.69
N LEU A 275 10.96 0.02 -6.28
CA LEU A 275 12.02 -0.88 -5.83
C LEU A 275 12.94 -1.18 -7.01
N ARG A 276 14.24 -1.04 -6.77
CA ARG A 276 15.27 -1.31 -7.78
C ARG A 276 15.81 -2.71 -7.59
N ASP A 277 16.20 -3.32 -8.68
CA ASP A 277 16.98 -4.56 -8.65
C ASP A 277 18.22 -4.36 -7.75
N VAL A 278 18.71 -5.45 -7.13
CA VAL A 278 19.90 -5.45 -6.24
C VAL A 278 21.15 -4.86 -6.91
N ARG A 279 21.21 -4.86 -8.24
CA ARG A 279 22.29 -4.25 -9.03
C ARG A 279 22.08 -2.78 -9.36
N GLY A 280 20.93 -2.20 -9.01
CA GLY A 280 20.52 -0.83 -9.33
C GLY A 280 20.18 -0.59 -10.80
N GLN A 281 20.19 -1.64 -11.63
CA GLN A 281 20.06 -1.59 -13.10
C GLN A 281 18.65 -1.95 -13.59
N GLY A 282 17.63 -1.84 -12.75
CA GLY A 282 16.28 -2.30 -13.12
C GLY A 282 15.24 -1.84 -12.12
N LEU A 283 14.00 -1.68 -12.58
CA LEU A 283 12.84 -1.63 -11.70
C LEU A 283 12.37 -3.05 -11.44
N ILE A 284 12.06 -3.38 -10.18
CA ILE A 284 11.43 -4.64 -9.83
C ILE A 284 9.94 -4.50 -10.12
N THR A 285 9.46 -5.25 -11.13
CA THR A 285 8.05 -5.23 -11.56
C THR A 285 7.34 -6.56 -11.37
N SER A 286 8.08 -7.65 -11.11
CA SER A 286 7.50 -8.98 -10.93
C SER A 286 7.22 -9.31 -9.46
N GLY A 287 6.08 -9.96 -9.20
CA GLY A 287 5.68 -10.38 -7.85
C GLY A 287 6.72 -11.24 -7.11
N PRO A 288 7.32 -12.26 -7.75
CA PRO A 288 8.37 -13.07 -7.13
C PRO A 288 9.61 -12.28 -6.72
N GLN A 289 10.10 -11.38 -7.58
CA GLN A 289 11.26 -10.54 -7.27
C GLN A 289 10.96 -9.53 -6.16
N LEU A 290 9.73 -9.01 -6.08
CA LEU A 290 9.30 -8.15 -4.98
C LEU A 290 9.34 -8.90 -3.64
N ALA A 291 8.88 -10.15 -3.62
CA ALA A 291 8.92 -11.00 -2.42
C ALA A 291 10.36 -11.33 -2.01
N GLU A 292 11.22 -11.68 -2.95
CA GLU A 292 12.65 -11.95 -2.69
C GLU A 292 13.38 -10.72 -2.16
N HIS A 293 13.14 -9.54 -2.77
CA HIS A 293 13.71 -8.28 -2.30
C HIS A 293 13.23 -7.94 -0.88
N ALA A 294 11.96 -8.20 -0.56
CA ALA A 294 11.44 -8.00 0.80
C ALA A 294 12.13 -8.95 1.81
N VAL A 295 12.30 -10.23 1.45
CA VAL A 295 13.01 -11.22 2.29
C VAL A 295 14.45 -10.79 2.51
N GLN A 296 15.19 -10.41 1.47
CA GLN A 296 16.58 -9.93 1.58
C GLN A 296 16.69 -8.65 2.41
N PHE A 297 15.78 -7.69 2.22
CA PHE A 297 15.75 -6.48 3.03
C PHE A 297 15.63 -6.81 4.52
N TYR A 298 14.63 -7.62 4.90
CA TYR A 298 14.45 -7.99 6.30
C TYR A 298 15.56 -8.90 6.82
N ALA A 299 16.16 -9.76 5.99
CA ALA A 299 17.34 -10.53 6.35
C ALA A 299 18.54 -9.62 6.64
N ASN A 300 18.75 -8.56 5.86
CA ASN A 300 19.81 -7.56 6.10
C ASN A 300 19.53 -6.69 7.33
N VAL A 301 18.27 -6.41 7.64
CA VAL A 301 17.88 -5.72 8.88
C VAL A 301 18.03 -6.64 10.10
N SER A 302 17.77 -7.94 9.94
CA SER A 302 17.78 -8.94 11.03
C SER A 302 19.15 -9.58 11.25
N THR A 303 20.07 -9.46 10.29
CA THR A 303 21.47 -9.80 10.51
C THR A 303 22.05 -8.74 11.43
N GLN A 304 22.50 -9.16 12.63
CA GLN A 304 23.10 -8.25 13.60
C GLN A 304 24.19 -7.43 12.92
N PRO A 305 24.22 -6.09 13.07
CA PRO A 305 25.36 -5.32 12.58
C PRO A 305 26.63 -5.89 13.22
N VAL A 306 27.70 -6.02 12.43
CA VAL A 306 29.01 -6.45 12.95
C VAL A 306 29.42 -5.48 14.05
N THR A 307 29.28 -5.91 15.30
CA THR A 307 29.67 -5.09 16.44
C THR A 307 31.14 -5.34 16.72
N PHE A 308 32.00 -4.44 16.22
CA PHE A 308 33.42 -4.47 16.53
C PHE A 308 33.62 -4.32 18.04
N GLN A 309 34.38 -5.24 18.65
CA GLN A 309 34.62 -5.24 20.10
C GLN A 309 35.23 -3.92 20.59
N ALA A 310 36.11 -3.32 19.77
CA ALA A 310 36.69 -2.00 20.05
C ALA A 310 35.61 -0.90 20.16
N SER A 311 34.57 -0.93 19.33
CA SER A 311 33.47 0.04 19.40
C SER A 311 32.59 -0.18 20.64
N LYS A 312 32.37 -1.44 21.04
CA LYS A 312 31.69 -1.77 22.31
C LYS A 312 32.47 -1.23 23.51
N GLN A 313 33.78 -1.44 23.54
CA GLN A 313 34.65 -0.94 24.62
C GLN A 313 34.63 0.58 24.70
N ARG A 314 34.75 1.30 23.58
CA ARG A 314 34.67 2.78 23.58
C ARG A 314 33.34 3.31 24.11
N VAL A 315 32.22 2.69 23.75
CA VAL A 315 30.90 3.09 24.26
C VAL A 315 30.81 2.82 25.77
N LEU A 316 31.27 1.66 26.24
CA LEU A 316 31.29 1.33 27.67
C LEU A 316 32.19 2.28 28.47
N GLU A 317 33.36 2.64 27.95
CA GLU A 317 34.27 3.61 28.55
C GLU A 317 33.66 5.01 28.61
N ALA A 318 33.02 5.46 27.52
CA ALA A 318 32.35 6.75 27.47
C ALA A 318 31.17 6.82 28.47
N VAL A 319 30.38 5.74 28.59
CA VAL A 319 29.29 5.64 29.55
C VAL A 319 29.82 5.65 30.99
N ARG A 320 30.89 4.89 31.29
CA ARG A 320 31.54 4.91 32.61
C ARG A 320 32.06 6.30 32.95
N ALA A 321 32.78 6.94 32.04
CA ALA A 321 33.30 8.29 32.22
C ALA A 321 32.18 9.34 32.41
N ALA A 322 31.04 9.18 31.74
CA ALA A 322 29.89 10.08 31.88
C ALA A 322 29.15 9.88 33.22
N VAL A 323 29.09 8.64 33.72
CA VAL A 323 28.55 8.30 35.04
C VAL A 323 29.46 8.84 36.15
N ASP A 324 30.79 8.64 36.03
CA ASP A 324 31.76 9.08 37.04
C ASP A 324 31.88 10.61 37.11
N LYS A 325 31.64 11.31 35.99
CA LYS A 325 31.57 12.79 35.95
C LYS A 325 30.22 13.34 36.40
N GLY A 326 29.24 12.50 36.75
CA GLY A 326 27.95 12.88 37.32
C GLY A 326 27.05 13.74 36.42
N LYS A 327 27.37 13.90 35.13
CA LYS A 327 26.72 14.94 34.32
C LYS A 327 25.30 14.57 33.88
N HIS A 328 25.00 13.31 33.52
CA HIS A 328 23.67 12.97 32.97
C HIS A 328 23.15 11.53 33.22
N CYS A 329 23.87 10.68 33.95
CA CYS A 329 23.44 9.29 34.21
C CYS A 329 23.71 8.89 35.66
N LYS A 330 22.67 8.49 36.40
CA LYS A 330 22.81 7.91 37.75
C LYS A 330 22.84 6.39 37.63
N ARG A 331 23.75 5.71 38.34
CA ARG A 331 23.73 4.24 38.42
C ARG A 331 22.42 3.80 39.08
N ILE A 332 21.77 2.79 38.50
CA ILE A 332 20.64 2.13 39.17
C ILE A 332 21.22 1.41 40.40
N PRO A 333 20.66 1.62 41.60
CA PRO A 333 21.02 0.86 42.79
C PRO A 333 20.96 -0.64 42.54
N ALA A 334 21.91 -1.39 43.11
CA ALA A 334 22.06 -2.83 42.83
C ALA A 334 20.76 -3.63 43.07
N GLU A 335 20.02 -3.30 44.13
CA GLU A 335 18.73 -3.93 44.45
C GLU A 335 17.68 -3.75 43.35
N LEU A 336 17.58 -2.55 42.76
CA LEU A 336 16.63 -2.28 41.67
C LEU A 336 17.05 -2.95 40.36
N ALA A 337 18.36 -3.13 40.15
CA ALA A 337 18.88 -3.88 39.00
C ALA A 337 18.60 -5.38 39.12
N GLU A 338 18.73 -5.95 40.32
CA GLU A 338 18.37 -7.36 40.58
C GLU A 338 16.87 -7.62 40.41
N MET A 339 16.01 -6.74 40.93
CA MET A 339 14.56 -6.84 40.74
C MET A 339 14.14 -6.78 39.26
N ALA A 340 14.80 -5.92 38.47
CA ALA A 340 14.55 -5.83 37.04
C ALA A 340 15.06 -7.07 36.26
N GLY A 341 16.12 -7.71 36.74
CA GLY A 341 16.68 -8.94 36.16
C GLY A 341 15.88 -10.20 36.49
N ALA A 342 15.27 -10.25 37.68
CA ALA A 342 14.43 -11.35 38.14
C ALA A 342 13.02 -11.39 37.49
N SER A 343 12.64 -10.34 36.76
CA SER A 343 11.36 -10.25 36.03
C SER A 343 11.40 -10.87 34.62
N ARG A 344 12.30 -11.83 34.37
CA ARG A 344 12.38 -12.56 33.09
C ARG A 344 11.68 -13.91 33.12
#